data_AF-A0A836Q996-F1
#
_entry.id   AF-A0A836Q996-F1
#
_cell.length_a   1.000
_cell.length_b   1.000
_cell.length_c   1.000
_cell.angle_alpha   90.00
_cell.angle_beta   90.00
_cell.angle_gamma   90.00
#
_symmetry.space_group_name_H-M   'P 1'
#
loop_
_entity.id
_entity.type
_entity.pdbx_description
1 polymer ?
#
loop_
_entity_poly.entity_id
_entity_poly.type
_entity_poly.pdbx_seq_one_letter_code
_entity_poly.pdbx_strand_id
1 'polypeptide(L)' 'MKFSEKEIEEMKKFVKHLNSKKDSVVIVEGKCDSIALRKLGFSGKILEFHSFKG' A
#
# COMPACT_ATOMS: atom_id res chain seq x y z
N MET A 1 12.05 16.55 0.86
CA MET A 1 11.29 16.17 2.07
C MET A 1 12.16 15.21 2.87
N LYS A 2 12.34 15.42 4.18
CA LYS A 2 13.05 14.47 5.06
C LYS A 2 12.00 13.75 5.89
N PHE A 3 11.98 12.43 5.83
CA PHE A 3 11.14 11.60 6.70
C PHE A 3 11.94 11.22 7.94
N SER A 4 11.31 11.25 9.09
CA SER A 4 11.89 10.74 10.33
C SER A 4 11.93 9.21 10.32
N GLU A 5 12.86 8.63 11.08
CA GLU A 5 12.93 7.18 11.25
C GLU A 5 11.63 6.61 11.82
N LYS A 6 10.96 7.37 12.69
CA LYS A 6 9.66 7.01 13.27
C LYS A 6 8.57 6.87 12.20
N GLU A 7 8.45 7.84 11.30
CA GLU A 7 7.47 7.78 10.20
C GLU A 7 7.73 6.57 9.28
N ILE A 8 9.01 6.30 8.98
CA ILE A 8 9.40 5.14 8.17
C ILE A 8 9.01 3.84 8.87
N GLU A 9 9.23 3.75 10.18
CA GLU A 9 8.90 2.56 10.98
C GLU A 9 7.38 2.34 11.08
N GLU A 10 6.60 3.40 11.26
CA GLU A 10 5.13 3.35 11.27
C GLU A 10 4.58 2.88 9.93
N MET A 11 5.13 3.38 8.81
CA MET A 11 4.74 2.93 7.47
C MET A 11 5.04 1.44 7.26
N LYS A 12 6.22 0.95 7.68
CA LYS A 12 6.55 -0.48 7.58
C LYS A 12 5.61 -1.34 8.41
N LYS A 13 5.27 -0.91 9.63
CA LYS A 13 4.29 -1.59 10.49
C LYS A 13 2.91 -1.65 9.84
N PHE A 14 2.49 -0.56 9.20
CA PHE A 14 1.23 -0.53 8.47
C PHE A 14 1.20 -1.55 7.32
N VAL A 15 2.24 -1.61 6.48
CA VAL A 15 2.31 -2.60 5.39
C VAL A 15 2.31 -4.04 5.94
N LYS A 16 3.03 -4.29 7.04
CA LYS A 16 3.00 -5.60 7.72
C LYS A 16 1.60 -5.95 8.23
N HIS A 17 0.87 -4.96 8.74
CA HIS A 17 -0.52 -5.15 9.16
C HIS A 17 -1.44 -5.47 7.97
N LEU A 18 -1.30 -4.79 6.83
CA LEU A 18 -2.07 -5.10 5.63
C LEU A 18 -1.80 -6.54 5.16
N ASN A 19 -0.54 -6.95 5.14
CA ASN A 19 -0.14 -8.30 4.75
C ASN A 19 -0.67 -9.40 5.69
N SER A 20 -1.07 -9.09 6.92
CA SER A 20 -1.65 -10.09 7.85
C SER A 20 -3.14 -10.33 7.63
N LYS A 21 -3.82 -9.49 6.84
CA LYS A 21 -5.24 -9.64 6.53
C LYS A 21 -5.43 -10.74 5.49
N LYS A 22 -6.16 -11.79 5.87
CA LYS A 22 -6.61 -12.84 4.96
C LYS A 22 -7.90 -12.41 4.26
N ASP A 23 -8.16 -12.98 3.08
CA ASP A 23 -9.39 -12.77 2.30
C ASP A 23 -9.72 -11.28 2.07
N SER A 24 -8.69 -10.46 1.86
CA SER A 24 -8.80 -9.02 1.66
C SER A 24 -8.08 -8.58 0.38
N VAL A 25 -8.50 -7.43 -0.13
CA VAL A 25 -7.92 -6.80 -1.33
C VAL A 25 -7.69 -5.32 -1.06
N VAL A 26 -6.59 -4.79 -1.59
CA VAL A 26 -6.32 -3.35 -1.60
C VAL A 26 -6.73 -2.80 -2.95
N ILE A 27 -7.51 -1.72 -2.92
CA ILE A 27 -7.94 -1.01 -4.12
C ILE A 27 -7.15 0.30 -4.18
N VAL A 28 -6.60 0.62 -5.35
CA VAL A 28 -5.88 1.87 -5.60
C VAL A 28 -6.43 2.59 -6.82
N GLU A 29 -6.20 3.90 -6.91
CA GLU A 29 -6.70 4.72 -8.01
C GLU A 29 -5.94 4.45 -9.31
N GLY A 30 -4.65 4.13 -9.24
CA GLY A 30 -3.85 3.95 -10.43
C GLY A 30 -2.58 3.14 -10.24
N LYS A 31 -1.89 2.94 -11.38
CA LYS A 31 -0.71 2.09 -11.49
C LYS A 31 0.47 2.56 -10.62
N CYS A 32 0.62 3.87 -10.42
CA CYS A 32 1.69 4.43 -9.59
C CYS A 32 1.59 3.97 -8.13
N ASP A 33 0.37 3.94 -7.58
CA ASP A 33 0.12 3.50 -6.20
C ASP A 33 0.36 1.99 -6.04
N SER A 34 -0.09 1.21 -7.03
CA SER A 34 0.16 -0.23 -7.09
C SER A 34 1.67 -0.52 -7.03
N ILE A 35 2.45 0.17 -7.86
CA ILE A 35 3.92 0.04 -7.88
C ILE A 35 4.53 0.48 -6.54
N ALA A 36 4.05 1.58 -5.95
CA ALA A 36 4.54 2.07 -4.67
C ALA A 36 4.31 1.04 -3.55
N LEU A 37 3.10 0.49 -3.42
CA LEU A 37 2.77 -0.54 -2.43
C LEU A 37 3.63 -1.81 -2.60
N ARG A 38 3.89 -2.22 -3.84
CA ARG A 38 4.79 -3.35 -4.11
C ARG A 38 6.22 -3.07 -3.65
N LYS A 39 6.75 -1.88 -3.92
CA LYS A 39 8.08 -1.46 -3.44
C LYS A 39 8.16 -1.39 -1.91
N LEU A 40 7.06 -1.07 -1.26
CA LEU A 40 6.95 -1.04 0.21
C LEU A 40 6.79 -2.44 0.84
N GLY A 41 6.64 -3.50 0.03
CA GLY A 41 6.58 -4.88 0.50
C GLY A 41 5.16 -5.42 0.71
N PHE A 42 4.12 -4.78 0.15
CA PHE A 42 2.78 -5.35 0.15
C PHE A 42 2.69 -6.55 -0.81
N SER A 43 2.17 -7.66 -0.29
CA SER A 43 2.14 -8.97 -0.97
C SER A 43 0.74 -9.41 -1.38
N GLY A 44 -0.31 -8.79 -0.83
CA GLY A 44 -1.70 -9.14 -1.14
C GLY A 44 -2.15 -8.78 -2.57
N LYS A 45 -3.42 -9.05 -2.87
CA LYS A 45 -4.05 -8.68 -4.13
C LYS A 45 -4.27 -7.16 -4.16
N ILE A 46 -3.88 -6.54 -5.27
CA ILE A 46 -4.15 -5.12 -5.57
C ILE A 46 -5.10 -5.06 -6.76
N LEU A 47 -6.13 -4.23 -6.67
CA LEU A 47 -6.96 -3.85 -7.80
C LEU A 47 -6.70 -2.39 -8.13
N GLU A 48 -6.31 -2.14 -9.37
CA GLU A 48 -6.19 -0.80 -9.91
C GLU A 48 -7.54 -0.44 -10.52
N PHE A 49 -8.14 0.65 -10.06
CA PHE A 49 -9.11 1.35 -10.89
C PHE A 49 -8.36 2.27 -11.86
N HIS A 50 -9.06 2.84 -12.84
CA HIS A 50 -8.46 3.76 -13.81
C HIS A 50 -9.20 5.10 -13.85
N SER A 51 -10.16 5.30 -12.94
CA SER A 51 -11.09 6.41 -12.95
C SER A 51 -12.05 6.37 -11.75
N PHE A 52 -11.56 6.05 -10.54
CA PHE A 52 -12.42 6.18 -9.35
C PHE A 52 -12.67 7.68 -9.11
N LYS A 53 -13.76 8.21 -9.66
CA LYS A 53 -14.12 9.64 -9.59
C LYS A 53 -14.67 10.08 -8.23
N GLY A 54 -14.77 9.16 -7.26
CA GLY A 54 -15.53 9.37 -6.02
C GLY A 54 -17.01 9.26 -6.28
#